data_AF-A0A843YT93-F1
#
_entry.id   AF-A0A843YT93-F1
#
_cell.length_a   1.000
_cell.length_b   1.000
_cell.length_c   1.000
_cell.angle_alpha   90.00
_cell.angle_beta   90.00
_cell.angle_gamma   90.00
#
_symmetry.space_group_name_H-M   'P 1'
#
loop_
_entity.id
_entity.type
_entity.pdbx_description
1 polymer ?
#
loop_
_entity_poly.entity_id
_entity_poly.type
_entity_poly.pdbx_seq_one_letter_code
_entity_poly.pdbx_strand_id
1 'polypeptide(L)'
;MIGDWLQPLCAVLMSVALAAIIGAALLQPILQETATTALPCQITRIYRYACTLLAIALLAYSCAGTVAMTDTGLIDLPASLWLVVTQSHFGAMIWCGLVASLLLIAALTLPVSISSQRGLLLVSVCGFAYSRAATGHAADHGWVSLAMLVHTVHLLAAATWVGSVGVGVLLTSRWQHWPASQRRLFAHRVSEIATLAFVIVVSSGLLNIVRTLGNAQHPWDYAYTWILLAKLAVIIIAAGLGAWNRWYWLPRLDLEHTSNDQVIHDVRMFRIVLLLETVVLCTALLIAAKLGVTMPAQ
;
A
#
# COMPACT_ATOMS: atom_id res chain seq x y z
N MET A 1 9.27 22.68 9.77
CA MET A 1 8.91 21.53 10.63
C MET A 1 7.54 20.93 10.32
N ILE A 2 6.40 21.62 10.48
CA ILE A 2 5.08 21.01 10.14
C ILE A 2 4.87 20.92 8.61
N GLY A 3 5.36 21.89 7.84
CA GLY A 3 5.30 21.88 6.37
C GLY A 3 6.02 20.68 5.73
N ASP A 4 7.18 20.30 6.28
CA ASP A 4 8.06 19.24 5.76
C ASP A 4 7.48 17.81 5.87
N TRP A 5 6.35 17.67 6.58
CA TRP A 5 5.65 16.41 6.79
C TRP A 5 4.28 16.36 6.12
N LEU A 6 3.73 17.49 5.65
CA LEU A 6 2.41 17.51 5.05
C LEU A 6 2.34 16.63 3.79
N GLN A 7 3.27 16.80 2.86
CA GLN A 7 3.33 16.00 1.64
C GLN A 7 3.59 14.51 1.91
N PRO A 8 4.56 14.12 2.77
CA PRO A 8 4.72 12.73 3.20
C PRO A 8 3.46 12.12 3.81
N LEU A 9 2.76 12.84 4.70
CA LEU A 9 1.55 12.34 5.34
C LEU A 9 0.44 12.08 4.30
N CYS A 10 0.23 12.98 3.36
CA CYS A 10 -0.71 12.75 2.26
C CYS A 10 -0.30 11.54 1.41
N ALA A 11 0.99 11.39 1.09
CA ALA A 11 1.48 10.23 0.35
C ALA A 11 1.21 8.90 1.09
N VAL A 12 1.34 8.88 2.42
CA VAL A 12 1.06 7.69 3.24
C VAL A 12 -0.42 7.36 3.22
N LEU A 13 -1.29 8.36 3.36
CA LEU A 13 -2.74 8.15 3.26
C LEU A 13 -3.12 7.56 1.90
N MET A 14 -2.49 8.02 0.82
CA MET A 14 -2.69 7.44 -0.51
C MET A 14 -2.19 5.99 -0.59
N SER A 15 -1.00 5.69 -0.04
CA SER A 15 -0.47 4.32 -0.03
C SER A 15 -1.32 3.36 0.80
N VAL A 16 -1.80 3.79 1.96
CA VAL A 16 -2.71 3.00 2.82
C VAL A 16 -4.05 2.78 2.13
N ALA A 17 -4.61 3.81 1.49
CA ALA A 17 -5.85 3.70 0.75
C ALA A 17 -5.71 2.74 -0.45
N LEU A 18 -4.64 2.88 -1.25
CA LEU A 18 -4.35 1.97 -2.36
C LEU A 18 -4.17 0.52 -1.87
N ALA A 19 -3.43 0.33 -0.78
CA ALA A 19 -3.25 -0.97 -0.15
C ALA A 19 -4.59 -1.58 0.28
N ALA A 20 -5.46 -0.82 0.93
CA ALA A 20 -6.78 -1.29 1.35
C ALA A 20 -7.68 -1.67 0.15
N ILE A 21 -7.61 -0.93 -0.96
CA ILE A 21 -8.34 -1.25 -2.21
C ILE A 21 -7.85 -2.58 -2.79
N ILE A 22 -6.54 -2.75 -2.94
CA ILE A 22 -5.94 -3.98 -3.47
C ILE A 22 -6.23 -5.16 -2.54
N GLY A 23 -6.05 -4.99 -1.23
CA GLY A 23 -6.33 -6.01 -0.22
C GLY A 23 -7.79 -6.46 -0.22
N ALA A 24 -8.73 -5.51 -0.27
CA ALA A 24 -10.15 -5.81 -0.37
C ALA A 24 -10.49 -6.57 -1.65
N ALA A 25 -9.94 -6.16 -2.80
CA ALA A 25 -10.19 -6.83 -4.06
C ALA A 25 -9.62 -8.25 -4.13
N LEU A 26 -8.42 -8.48 -3.58
CA LEU A 26 -7.78 -9.80 -3.56
C LEU A 26 -8.47 -10.76 -2.58
N LEU A 27 -8.96 -10.26 -1.45
CA LEU A 27 -9.58 -11.09 -0.40
C LEU A 27 -11.08 -11.34 -0.63
N GLN A 28 -11.74 -10.55 -1.46
CA GLN A 28 -13.17 -10.67 -1.74
C GLN A 28 -13.58 -12.04 -2.30
N PRO A 29 -12.93 -12.61 -3.34
CA PRO A 29 -13.32 -13.90 -3.89
C PRO A 29 -13.25 -15.03 -2.85
N ILE A 30 -12.25 -15.01 -1.98
CA ILE A 30 -12.03 -16.03 -0.93
C ILE A 30 -13.20 -16.09 0.05
N LEU A 31 -13.80 -14.93 0.34
CA LEU A 31 -14.93 -14.83 1.25
C LEU A 31 -16.26 -15.15 0.58
N GLN A 32 -16.42 -14.89 -0.72
CA GLN A 32 -17.66 -15.18 -1.43
C GLN A 32 -17.98 -16.68 -1.49
N GLU A 33 -16.97 -17.54 -1.50
CA GLU A 33 -17.14 -19.01 -1.51
C GLU A 33 -17.55 -19.57 -0.14
N THR A 34 -17.42 -18.80 0.93
CA THR A 34 -17.42 -19.34 2.30
C THR A 34 -18.24 -18.55 3.33
N ALA A 35 -18.71 -17.33 3.02
CA ALA A 35 -19.15 -16.39 4.05
C ALA A 35 -20.65 -16.34 4.36
N THR A 36 -20.91 -16.03 5.62
CA THR A 36 -22.14 -15.40 6.13
C THR A 36 -22.32 -14.01 5.50
N THR A 37 -23.56 -13.52 5.40
CA THR A 37 -23.93 -12.28 4.68
C THR A 37 -23.21 -10.99 5.13
N ALA A 38 -22.58 -10.98 6.31
CA ALA A 38 -21.93 -9.80 6.89
C ALA A 38 -20.54 -9.48 6.30
N LEU A 39 -19.74 -10.48 5.91
CA LEU A 39 -18.35 -10.25 5.43
C LEU A 39 -18.30 -9.58 4.05
N PRO A 40 -19.15 -9.95 3.06
CA PRO A 40 -19.24 -9.23 1.79
C PRO A 40 -19.64 -7.75 1.96
N CYS A 41 -20.49 -7.42 2.94
CA CYS A 41 -20.83 -6.02 3.25
C CYS A 41 -19.63 -5.27 3.85
N GLN A 42 -18.88 -5.91 4.74
CA GLN A 42 -17.70 -5.30 5.36
C GLN A 42 -16.61 -4.99 4.34
N ILE A 43 -16.30 -5.92 3.42
CA ILE A 43 -15.25 -5.70 2.42
C ILE A 43 -15.63 -4.60 1.42
N THR A 44 -16.89 -4.55 1.01
CA THR A 44 -17.43 -3.48 0.16
C THR A 44 -17.33 -2.12 0.87
N ARG A 45 -17.59 -2.09 2.18
CA ARG A 45 -17.45 -0.89 2.99
C ARG A 45 -16.00 -0.43 3.10
N ILE A 46 -15.06 -1.35 3.33
CA ILE A 46 -13.61 -1.06 3.34
C ILE A 46 -13.20 -0.48 1.99
N TYR A 47 -13.55 -1.12 0.88
CA TYR A 47 -13.22 -0.63 -0.45
C TYR A 47 -13.79 0.77 -0.69
N ARG A 48 -15.07 1.02 -0.36
CA ARG A 48 -15.69 2.34 -0.52
C ARG A 48 -14.95 3.43 0.27
N TYR A 49 -14.67 3.20 1.55
CA TYR A 49 -13.94 4.17 2.36
C TYR A 49 -12.51 4.37 1.86
N ALA A 50 -11.86 3.32 1.39
CA ALA A 50 -10.52 3.40 0.82
C ALA A 50 -10.51 4.23 -0.48
N CYS A 51 -11.46 4.06 -1.39
CA CYS A 51 -11.59 4.91 -2.57
C CYS A 51 -11.82 6.39 -2.23
N THR A 52 -12.70 6.67 -1.26
CA THR A 52 -12.93 8.05 -0.83
C THR A 52 -11.69 8.66 -0.18
N LEU A 53 -10.98 7.87 0.64
CA LEU A 53 -9.73 8.30 1.26
C LEU A 53 -8.66 8.56 0.20
N LEU A 54 -8.55 7.70 -0.81
CA LEU A 54 -7.59 7.85 -1.90
C LEU A 54 -7.81 9.16 -2.65
N ALA A 55 -9.07 9.48 -3.00
CA ALA A 55 -9.42 10.70 -3.70
C ALA A 55 -9.12 11.95 -2.86
N ILE A 56 -9.52 11.96 -1.58
CA ILE A 56 -9.25 13.08 -0.67
C ILE A 56 -7.74 13.24 -0.46
N ALA A 57 -7.00 12.14 -0.24
CA ALA A 57 -5.57 12.17 -0.02
C ALA A 57 -4.80 12.62 -1.28
N LEU A 58 -5.27 12.27 -2.48
CA LEU A 58 -4.71 12.76 -3.74
C LEU A 58 -4.87 14.29 -3.89
N LEU A 59 -6.05 14.82 -3.57
CA LEU A 59 -6.28 16.28 -3.59
C LEU A 59 -5.45 17.00 -2.52
N ALA A 60 -5.34 16.43 -1.32
CA ALA A 60 -4.46 16.98 -0.29
C ALA A 60 -2.97 16.92 -0.72
N TYR A 61 -2.56 15.84 -1.38
CA TYR A 61 -1.21 15.66 -1.91
C TYR A 61 -0.89 16.67 -3.02
N SER A 62 -1.84 17.01 -3.90
CA SER A 62 -1.61 18.01 -4.94
C SER A 62 -1.42 19.42 -4.35
N CYS A 63 -2.18 19.78 -3.31
CA CYS A 63 -1.97 21.01 -2.56
C CYS A 63 -0.61 21.01 -1.85
N ALA A 64 -0.28 19.95 -1.12
CA ALA A 64 0.97 19.84 -0.38
C ALA A 64 2.20 19.84 -1.32
N GLY A 65 2.10 19.14 -2.46
CA GLY A 65 3.13 19.12 -3.49
C GLY A 65 3.32 20.48 -4.17
N THR A 66 2.24 21.22 -4.43
CA THR A 66 2.32 22.61 -4.92
C THR A 66 3.12 23.47 -3.94
N VAL A 67 2.75 23.48 -2.66
CA VAL A 67 3.47 24.26 -1.63
C VAL A 67 4.94 23.88 -1.58
N ALA A 68 5.27 22.59 -1.67
CA ALA A 68 6.65 22.12 -1.65
C ALA A 68 7.46 22.48 -2.91
N MET A 69 6.81 22.72 -4.05
CA MET A 69 7.48 23.08 -5.31
C MET A 69 7.61 24.59 -5.51
N THR A 70 6.67 25.38 -4.99
CA THR A 70 6.59 26.82 -5.26
C THR A 70 6.87 27.69 -4.03
N ASP A 71 7.03 27.10 -2.84
CA ASP A 71 7.18 27.80 -1.55
C ASP A 71 6.06 28.83 -1.29
N THR A 72 4.87 28.58 -1.83
CA THR A 72 3.74 29.52 -1.78
C THR A 72 2.97 29.45 -0.48
N GLY A 73 2.56 30.61 0.04
CA GLY A 73 1.66 30.71 1.19
C GLY A 73 0.21 30.30 0.89
N LEU A 74 -0.61 30.19 1.94
CA LEU A 74 -2.02 29.76 1.83
C LEU A 74 -2.89 30.69 0.95
N ILE A 75 -2.58 31.99 0.92
CA ILE A 75 -3.34 32.99 0.17
C ILE A 75 -3.15 32.81 -1.34
N ASP A 76 -1.91 32.53 -1.78
CA ASP A 76 -1.55 32.37 -3.19
C ASP A 76 -1.68 30.93 -3.69
N LEU A 77 -2.04 30.00 -2.79
CA LEU A 77 -2.18 28.58 -3.08
C LEU A 77 -3.16 28.31 -4.24
N PRO A 78 -4.34 28.94 -4.37
CA PRO A 78 -5.26 28.64 -5.48
C PRO A 78 -4.66 28.92 -6.85
N ALA A 79 -4.00 30.07 -7.02
CA ALA A 79 -3.37 30.45 -8.29
C ALA A 79 -2.17 29.54 -8.61
N SER A 80 -1.36 29.25 -7.59
CA SER A 80 -0.17 28.39 -7.71
C SER A 80 -0.56 26.94 -8.00
N LEU A 81 -1.60 26.43 -7.35
CA LEU A 81 -2.15 25.10 -7.58
C LEU A 81 -2.67 24.98 -9.00
N TRP A 82 -3.40 25.99 -9.48
CA TRP A 82 -3.88 26.00 -10.86
C TRP A 82 -2.71 25.95 -11.86
N LEU A 83 -1.68 26.78 -11.64
CA LEU A 83 -0.49 26.80 -12.47
C LEU A 83 0.22 25.43 -12.46
N VAL A 84 0.50 24.87 -11.29
CA VAL A 84 1.19 23.57 -11.16
C VAL A 84 0.36 22.45 -11.76
N VAL A 85 -0.94 22.38 -11.51
CA VAL A 85 -1.80 21.29 -11.99
C VAL A 85 -2.01 21.34 -13.51
N THR A 86 -1.90 22.51 -14.14
CA THR A 86 -2.13 22.66 -15.59
C THR A 86 -0.85 22.77 -16.42
N GLN A 87 0.23 23.32 -15.87
CA GLN A 87 1.46 23.65 -16.61
C GLN A 87 2.67 22.82 -16.18
N SER A 88 2.52 21.85 -15.27
CA SER A 88 3.64 21.00 -14.84
C SER A 88 3.41 19.52 -15.16
N HIS A 89 4.53 18.80 -15.28
CA HIS A 89 4.53 17.34 -15.38
C HIS A 89 3.95 16.68 -14.13
N PHE A 90 4.20 17.25 -12.95
CA PHE A 90 3.56 16.82 -11.71
C PHE A 90 2.03 16.90 -11.82
N GLY A 91 1.50 18.02 -12.32
CA GLY A 91 0.09 18.25 -12.57
C GLY A 91 -0.55 17.23 -13.51
N ALA A 92 0.11 16.93 -14.63
CA ALA A 92 -0.34 15.90 -15.56
C ALA A 92 -0.50 14.53 -14.87
N MET A 93 0.45 14.16 -14.00
CA MET A 93 0.36 12.90 -13.25
C MET A 93 -0.73 12.94 -12.18
N ILE A 94 -1.01 14.09 -11.55
CA ILE A 94 -2.16 14.24 -10.65
C ILE A 94 -3.47 13.98 -11.41
N TRP A 95 -3.63 14.48 -12.64
CA TRP A 95 -4.81 14.18 -13.47
C TRP A 95 -4.94 12.69 -13.79
N CYS A 96 -3.84 12.02 -14.15
CA CYS A 96 -3.84 10.56 -14.35
C CYS A 96 -4.29 9.81 -13.08
N GLY A 97 -3.79 10.23 -11.91
CA GLY A 97 -4.18 9.67 -10.61
C GLY A 97 -5.65 9.92 -10.28
N LEU A 98 -6.19 11.08 -10.65
CA LEU A 98 -7.59 11.44 -10.45
C LEU A 98 -8.50 10.57 -11.32
N VAL A 99 -8.18 10.42 -12.61
CA VAL A 99 -8.90 9.51 -13.53
C VAL A 99 -8.89 8.08 -12.97
N ALA A 100 -7.72 7.57 -12.57
CA ALA A 100 -7.63 6.25 -11.96
C ALA A 100 -8.49 6.12 -10.68
N SER A 101 -8.52 7.15 -9.83
CA SER A 101 -9.35 7.16 -8.62
C SER A 101 -10.85 7.15 -8.94
N LEU A 102 -11.28 7.88 -9.98
CA LEU A 102 -12.66 7.86 -10.44
C LEU A 102 -13.05 6.51 -11.03
N LEU A 103 -12.16 5.86 -11.79
CA LEU A 103 -12.38 4.52 -12.32
C LEU A 103 -12.50 3.46 -11.20
N LEU A 104 -11.75 3.61 -10.09
CA LEU A 104 -11.90 2.76 -8.90
C LEU A 104 -13.28 2.91 -8.24
N ILE A 105 -13.81 4.13 -8.19
CA ILE A 105 -15.18 4.39 -7.69
C ILE A 105 -16.21 3.81 -8.66
N ALA A 106 -16.02 4.02 -9.97
CA ALA A 106 -16.89 3.49 -11.01
C ALA A 106 -16.95 1.95 -11.00
N ALA A 107 -15.84 1.28 -10.69
CA ALA A 107 -15.79 -0.17 -10.52
C ALA A 107 -16.70 -0.69 -9.41
N LEU A 108 -17.11 0.14 -8.44
CA LEU A 108 -18.08 -0.24 -7.41
C LEU A 108 -19.52 0.11 -7.75
N THR A 109 -19.73 1.20 -8.50
CA THR A 109 -21.05 1.80 -8.66
C THR A 109 -21.73 1.40 -9.96
N LEU A 110 -20.95 1.09 -11.01
CA LEU A 110 -21.49 0.75 -12.30
C LEU A 110 -21.94 -0.72 -12.34
N PRO A 111 -23.12 -1.03 -12.91
CA PRO A 111 -23.59 -2.39 -13.11
C PRO A 111 -22.87 -3.01 -14.32
N VAL A 112 -21.59 -3.37 -14.15
CA VAL A 112 -20.77 -3.99 -15.18
C VAL A 112 -20.56 -5.48 -14.90
N SER A 113 -20.16 -6.24 -15.93
CA SER A 113 -19.80 -7.65 -15.75
C SER A 113 -18.60 -7.79 -14.77
N ILE A 114 -18.49 -8.93 -14.10
CA ILE A 114 -17.38 -9.22 -13.17
C ILE A 114 -16.01 -9.11 -13.89
N SER A 115 -15.94 -9.54 -15.15
CA SER A 115 -14.72 -9.43 -15.96
C SER A 115 -14.35 -7.97 -16.21
N SER A 116 -15.32 -7.15 -16.63
CA SER A 116 -15.13 -5.71 -16.83
C SER A 116 -14.75 -5.00 -15.54
N GLN A 117 -15.35 -5.37 -14.41
CA GLN A 117 -15.02 -4.82 -13.09
C GLN A 117 -13.57 -5.11 -12.71
N ARG A 118 -13.10 -6.35 -12.91
CA ARG A 118 -11.71 -6.75 -12.66
C ARG A 118 -10.73 -6.03 -13.58
N GLY A 119 -11.06 -5.90 -14.87
CA GLY A 119 -10.25 -5.13 -15.82
C GLY A 119 -10.14 -3.66 -15.42
N LEU A 120 -11.26 -3.05 -15.04
CA LEU A 120 -11.31 -1.66 -14.58
C LEU A 120 -10.48 -1.46 -13.32
N LEU A 121 -10.62 -2.35 -12.32
CA LEU A 121 -9.79 -2.32 -11.12
C LEU A 121 -8.30 -2.42 -11.46
N LEU A 122 -7.90 -3.38 -12.28
CA LEU A 122 -6.50 -3.60 -12.64
C LEU A 122 -5.90 -2.37 -13.33
N VAL A 123 -6.57 -1.85 -14.35
CA VAL A 123 -6.14 -0.65 -15.07
C VAL A 123 -6.04 0.54 -14.12
N SER A 124 -7.01 0.70 -13.21
CA SER A 124 -7.03 1.83 -12.28
C SER A 124 -5.93 1.75 -11.23
N VAL A 125 -5.72 0.59 -10.61
CA VAL A 125 -4.65 0.37 -9.62
C VAL A 125 -3.28 0.57 -10.27
N CYS A 126 -3.06 -0.01 -11.45
CA CYS A 126 -1.80 0.17 -12.20
C CYS A 126 -1.60 1.62 -12.62
N GLY A 127 -2.63 2.27 -13.16
CA GLY A 127 -2.59 3.66 -13.59
C GLY A 127 -2.33 4.62 -12.42
N PHE A 128 -2.92 4.37 -11.26
CA PHE A 128 -2.67 5.13 -10.04
C PHE A 128 -1.23 4.92 -9.54
N ALA A 129 -0.75 3.68 -9.46
CA ALA A 129 0.61 3.39 -9.03
C ALA A 129 1.66 4.01 -9.97
N TYR A 130 1.40 3.97 -11.28
CA TYR A 130 2.22 4.67 -12.27
C TYR A 130 2.18 6.18 -12.05
N SER A 131 1.00 6.81 -11.97
CA SER A 131 0.88 8.23 -11.66
C SER A 131 1.67 8.62 -10.40
N ARG A 132 1.61 7.80 -9.33
CA ARG A 132 2.38 8.03 -8.11
C ARG A 132 3.88 7.98 -8.33
N ALA A 133 4.37 6.92 -8.97
CA ALA A 133 5.79 6.78 -9.29
C ALA A 133 6.32 7.98 -10.10
N ALA A 134 5.50 8.51 -11.02
CA ALA A 134 5.86 9.60 -11.92
C ALA A 134 5.83 11.00 -11.27
N THR A 135 5.39 11.11 -10.02
CA THR A 135 5.49 12.36 -9.24
C THR A 135 6.66 12.36 -8.26
N GLY A 136 7.48 11.31 -8.25
CA GLY A 136 8.71 11.23 -7.47
C GLY A 136 9.94 11.10 -8.36
N HIS A 137 11.11 10.88 -7.73
CA HIS A 137 12.42 10.82 -8.40
C HIS A 137 12.55 9.77 -9.52
N ALA A 138 11.64 8.80 -9.60
CA ALA A 138 11.64 7.85 -10.72
C ALA A 138 11.40 8.56 -12.07
N ALA A 139 10.68 9.69 -12.08
CA ALA A 139 10.42 10.48 -13.27
C ALA A 139 11.67 11.21 -13.80
N ASP A 140 12.69 11.41 -12.96
CA ASP A 140 13.95 12.09 -13.33
C ASP A 140 14.71 11.30 -14.42
N HIS A 141 14.43 10.00 -14.55
CA HIS A 141 14.96 9.13 -15.61
C HIS A 141 14.06 9.02 -16.85
N GLY A 142 13.01 9.84 -16.94
CA GLY A 142 12.03 9.82 -18.03
C GLY A 142 10.83 8.90 -17.76
N TRP A 143 9.76 9.12 -18.54
CA TRP A 143 8.43 8.55 -18.29
C TRP A 143 8.32 7.08 -18.70
N VAL A 144 9.10 6.68 -19.71
CA VAL A 144 9.20 5.29 -20.15
C VAL A 144 10.63 4.83 -19.85
N SER A 145 10.88 4.52 -18.58
CA SER A 145 12.19 4.11 -18.10
C SER A 145 12.11 2.88 -17.20
N LEU A 146 13.23 2.17 -17.09
CA LEU A 146 13.33 1.05 -16.15
C LEU A 146 13.16 1.52 -14.70
N ALA A 147 13.54 2.78 -14.36
CA ALA A 147 13.29 3.35 -13.03
C ALA A 147 11.79 3.39 -12.74
N MET A 148 11.02 3.88 -13.71
CA MET A 148 9.59 4.03 -13.63
C MET A 148 8.88 2.70 -13.46
N LEU A 149 9.28 1.69 -14.25
CA LEU A 149 8.75 0.34 -14.15
C LEU A 149 9.04 -0.28 -12.77
N VAL A 150 10.30 -0.25 -12.33
CA VAL A 150 10.72 -0.83 -11.04
C VAL A 150 9.99 -0.15 -9.89
N HIS A 151 9.87 1.18 -9.90
CA HIS A 151 9.19 1.90 -8.83
C HIS A 151 7.67 1.64 -8.82
N THR A 152 7.04 1.58 -10.00
CA THR A 152 5.61 1.23 -10.12
C THR A 152 5.34 -0.17 -9.61
N VAL A 153 6.16 -1.16 -10.00
CA VAL A 153 6.07 -2.54 -9.53
C VAL A 153 6.30 -2.61 -8.02
N HIS A 154 7.27 -1.85 -7.49
CA HIS A 154 7.51 -1.77 -6.05
C HIS A 154 6.31 -1.23 -5.28
N LEU A 155 5.67 -0.16 -5.76
CA LEU A 155 4.47 0.42 -5.15
C LEU A 155 3.30 -0.55 -5.17
N LEU A 156 3.06 -1.24 -6.30
CA LEU A 156 2.01 -2.25 -6.41
C LEU A 156 2.25 -3.41 -5.46
N ALA A 157 3.47 -3.97 -5.44
CA ALA A 157 3.82 -5.08 -4.57
C ALA A 157 3.73 -4.68 -3.07
N ALA A 158 4.20 -3.48 -2.72
CA ALA A 158 4.08 -2.97 -1.35
C ALA A 158 2.62 -2.80 -0.96
N ALA A 159 1.79 -2.21 -1.82
CA ALA A 159 0.37 -2.06 -1.58
C ALA A 159 -0.36 -3.42 -1.49
N THR A 160 0.04 -4.43 -2.27
CA THR A 160 -0.47 -5.80 -2.14
C THR A 160 -0.08 -6.43 -0.80
N TRP A 161 1.16 -6.28 -0.36
CA TRP A 161 1.61 -6.84 0.93
C TRP A 161 0.90 -6.16 2.10
N VAL A 162 0.96 -4.83 2.19
CA VAL A 162 0.28 -4.07 3.26
C VAL A 162 -1.23 -4.28 3.20
N GLY A 163 -1.80 -4.34 1.99
CA GLY A 163 -3.23 -4.50 1.77
C GLY A 163 -3.75 -5.84 2.24
N SER A 164 -3.12 -6.93 1.83
CA SER A 164 -3.51 -8.29 2.23
C SER A 164 -3.44 -8.49 3.74
N VAL A 165 -2.36 -8.03 4.38
CA VAL A 165 -2.16 -8.12 5.83
C VAL A 165 -3.12 -7.20 6.58
N GLY A 166 -3.17 -5.91 6.22
CA GLY A 166 -3.98 -4.90 6.91
C GLY A 166 -5.48 -5.16 6.78
N VAL A 167 -5.98 -5.44 5.57
CA VAL A 167 -7.38 -5.82 5.37
C VAL A 167 -7.67 -7.17 6.04
N GLY A 168 -6.71 -8.10 5.99
CA GLY A 168 -6.77 -9.37 6.72
C GLY A 168 -7.04 -9.20 8.22
N VAL A 169 -6.32 -8.28 8.90
CA VAL A 169 -6.56 -7.97 10.32
C VAL A 169 -7.95 -7.38 10.57
N LEU A 170 -8.43 -6.51 9.69
CA LEU A 170 -9.74 -5.87 9.83
C LEU A 170 -10.89 -6.88 9.72
N LEU A 171 -10.77 -7.83 8.80
CA LEU A 171 -11.78 -8.87 8.56
C LEU A 171 -11.77 -9.93 9.66
N THR A 172 -10.64 -10.15 10.33
CA THR A 172 -10.48 -11.19 11.36
C THR A 172 -10.87 -10.74 12.77
N SER A 173 -11.57 -9.60 12.94
CA SER A 173 -12.04 -9.13 14.25
C SER A 173 -12.97 -10.11 14.98
N ARG A 174 -13.80 -10.85 14.23
CA ARG A 174 -14.74 -11.87 14.77
C ARG A 174 -14.34 -13.29 14.40
N TRP A 175 -13.06 -13.48 14.07
CA TRP A 175 -12.55 -14.71 13.45
C TRP A 175 -12.79 -15.97 14.28
N GLN A 176 -12.85 -15.85 15.61
CA GLN A 176 -13.15 -16.97 16.51
C GLN A 176 -14.49 -17.67 16.22
N HIS A 177 -15.45 -16.98 15.59
CA HIS A 177 -16.77 -17.54 15.26
C HIS A 177 -16.84 -18.12 13.84
N TRP A 178 -15.76 -18.07 13.06
CA TRP A 178 -15.75 -18.61 11.70
C TRP A 178 -15.56 -20.14 11.74
N PRO A 179 -16.17 -20.88 10.79
CA PRO A 179 -15.88 -22.30 10.59
C PRO A 179 -14.38 -22.56 10.44
N ALA A 180 -13.86 -23.63 11.05
CA ALA A 180 -12.42 -23.95 11.03
C ALA A 180 -11.82 -24.02 9.61
N SER A 181 -12.54 -24.63 8.66
CA SER A 181 -12.13 -24.70 7.24
C SER A 181 -11.96 -23.31 6.62
N GLN A 182 -12.91 -22.40 6.86
CA GLN A 182 -12.86 -21.02 6.36
C GLN A 182 -11.69 -20.25 6.98
N ARG A 183 -11.42 -20.43 8.28
CA ARG A 183 -10.29 -19.78 8.96
C ARG A 183 -8.96 -20.18 8.34
N ARG A 184 -8.74 -21.48 8.16
CA ARG A 184 -7.53 -22.03 7.55
C ARG A 184 -7.35 -21.53 6.12
N LEU A 185 -8.37 -21.66 5.28
CA LEU A 185 -8.33 -21.20 3.90
C LEU A 185 -7.96 -19.71 3.82
N PHE A 186 -8.61 -18.87 4.62
CA PHE A 186 -8.32 -17.44 4.65
C PHE A 186 -6.88 -17.14 5.11
N ALA A 187 -6.42 -17.77 6.20
CA ALA A 187 -5.07 -17.58 6.73
C ALA A 187 -3.99 -17.98 5.71
N HIS A 188 -4.15 -19.12 5.05
CA HIS A 188 -3.24 -19.60 4.01
C HIS A 188 -3.20 -18.64 2.83
N ARG A 189 -4.35 -18.17 2.33
CA ARG A 189 -4.40 -17.24 1.21
C ARG A 189 -3.78 -15.89 1.52
N VAL A 190 -4.05 -15.32 2.70
CA VAL A 190 -3.40 -14.07 3.13
C VAL A 190 -1.88 -14.26 3.19
N SER A 191 -1.42 -15.37 3.78
CA SER A 191 0.01 -15.69 3.89
C SER A 191 0.68 -15.90 2.53
N GLU A 192 0.03 -16.60 1.59
CA GLU A 192 0.51 -16.79 0.21
C GLU A 192 0.67 -15.46 -0.53
N ILE A 193 -0.39 -14.63 -0.53
CA ILE A 193 -0.38 -13.32 -1.19
C ILE A 193 0.70 -12.42 -0.58
N ALA A 194 0.78 -12.35 0.75
CA ALA A 194 1.78 -11.55 1.45
C ALA A 194 3.20 -12.01 1.12
N THR A 195 3.45 -13.33 1.07
CA THR A 195 4.78 -13.89 0.76
C THR A 195 5.21 -13.58 -0.68
N LEU A 196 4.31 -13.75 -1.66
CA LEU A 196 4.60 -13.43 -3.05
C LEU A 196 4.86 -11.93 -3.23
N ALA A 197 4.04 -11.08 -2.61
CA ALA A 197 4.22 -9.64 -2.63
C ALA A 197 5.55 -9.21 -1.99
N PHE A 198 5.90 -9.81 -0.84
CA PHE A 198 7.18 -9.58 -0.16
C PHE A 198 8.38 -9.85 -1.06
N VAL A 199 8.41 -10.98 -1.78
CA VAL A 199 9.51 -11.31 -2.70
C VAL A 199 9.68 -10.23 -3.77
N ILE A 200 8.58 -9.73 -4.34
CA ILE A 200 8.62 -8.66 -5.34
C ILE A 200 9.06 -7.33 -4.71
N VAL A 201 8.60 -7.00 -3.51
CA VAL A 201 9.02 -5.78 -2.76
C VAL A 201 10.52 -5.79 -2.50
N VAL A 202 11.08 -6.91 -2.03
CA VAL A 202 12.52 -7.03 -1.75
C VAL A 202 13.32 -6.92 -3.04
N SER A 203 12.92 -7.64 -4.08
CA SER A 203 13.63 -7.65 -5.36
C SER A 203 13.63 -6.28 -6.02
N SER A 204 12.45 -5.64 -6.13
CA SER A 204 12.32 -4.28 -6.68
C SER A 204 12.97 -3.22 -5.78
N GLY A 205 12.95 -3.40 -4.46
CA GLY A 205 13.61 -2.53 -3.49
C GLY A 205 15.13 -2.55 -3.65
N LEU A 206 15.72 -3.73 -3.80
CA LEU A 206 17.15 -3.89 -4.06
C LEU A 206 17.56 -3.23 -5.38
N LEU A 207 16.77 -3.42 -6.45
CA LEU A 207 17.00 -2.73 -7.73
C LEU A 207 16.95 -1.21 -7.57
N ASN A 208 16.02 -0.66 -6.78
CA ASN A 208 15.98 0.77 -6.48
C ASN A 208 17.23 1.24 -5.72
N ILE A 209 17.68 0.48 -4.70
CA ILE A 209 18.91 0.80 -3.95
C ILE A 209 20.12 0.86 -4.88
N VAL A 210 20.31 -0.16 -5.73
CA VAL A 210 21.43 -0.21 -6.68
C VAL A 210 21.38 0.96 -7.66
N ARG A 211 20.20 1.30 -8.17
CA ARG A 211 20.04 2.43 -9.10
C ARG A 211 20.30 3.79 -8.46
N THR A 212 19.87 3.98 -7.22
CA THR A 212 19.96 5.28 -6.54
C THR A 212 21.31 5.50 -5.87
N LEU A 213 21.94 4.47 -5.30
CA LEU A 213 23.21 4.59 -4.58
C LEU A 213 24.42 4.05 -5.35
N GLY A 214 24.23 3.36 -6.49
CA GLY A 214 25.31 2.64 -7.18
C GLY A 214 26.47 3.51 -7.67
N ASN A 215 26.24 4.81 -7.92
CA ASN A 215 27.25 5.75 -8.38
C ASN A 215 27.65 6.80 -7.32
N ALA A 216 27.07 6.75 -6.12
CA ALA A 216 27.30 7.76 -5.09
C ALA A 216 28.71 7.64 -4.51
N GLN A 217 29.48 8.73 -4.49
CA GLN A 217 30.86 8.72 -3.99
C GLN A 217 30.91 8.67 -2.45
N HIS A 218 30.01 9.40 -1.78
CA HIS A 218 29.95 9.50 -0.32
C HIS A 218 28.50 9.31 0.18
N PRO A 219 27.90 8.11 -0.01
CA PRO A 219 26.48 7.89 0.27
C PRO A 219 26.11 8.13 1.73
N TRP A 220 27.05 7.98 2.66
CA TRP A 220 26.84 8.11 4.10
C TRP A 220 26.60 9.55 4.58
N ASP A 221 26.95 10.54 3.75
CA ASP A 221 26.82 11.96 4.09
C ASP A 221 25.39 12.47 3.91
N TYR A 222 24.53 11.69 3.22
CA TYR A 222 23.18 12.08 2.87
C TYR A 222 22.15 11.50 3.84
N ALA A 223 21.22 12.35 4.30
CA ALA A 223 20.08 11.94 5.11
C ALA A 223 19.25 10.81 4.46
N TYR A 224 19.22 10.77 3.12
CA TYR A 224 18.60 9.72 2.32
C TYR A 224 19.04 8.31 2.74
N THR A 225 20.34 8.09 2.93
CA THR A 225 20.91 6.77 3.24
C THR A 225 20.48 6.29 4.63
N TRP A 226 20.45 7.20 5.61
CA TRP A 226 20.01 6.87 6.97
C TRP A 226 18.51 6.55 7.04
N ILE A 227 17.67 7.30 6.30
CA ILE A 227 16.24 7.01 6.18
C ILE A 227 16.01 5.66 5.47
N LEU A 228 16.80 5.36 4.43
CA LEU A 228 16.75 4.09 3.72
C LEU A 228 17.14 2.91 4.63
N LEU A 229 18.19 3.06 5.45
CA LEU A 229 18.56 2.06 6.45
C LEU A 229 17.47 1.84 7.49
N ALA A 230 16.85 2.90 8.00
CA ALA A 230 15.72 2.80 8.91
C ALA A 230 14.55 2.04 8.25
N LYS A 231 14.25 2.33 6.97
CA LYS A 231 13.24 1.58 6.20
C LYS A 231 13.61 0.09 6.12
N LEU A 232 14.87 -0.23 5.80
CA LEU A 232 15.32 -1.62 5.68
C LEU A 232 15.20 -2.38 7.01
N ALA A 233 15.58 -1.75 8.13
CA ALA A 233 15.43 -2.35 9.46
C ALA A 233 13.96 -2.68 9.77
N VAL A 234 13.03 -1.77 9.46
CA VAL A 234 11.58 -1.99 9.62
C VAL A 234 11.09 -3.13 8.72
N ILE A 235 11.56 -3.21 7.47
CA ILE A 235 11.21 -4.32 6.56
C ILE A 235 11.75 -5.66 7.08
N ILE A 236 12.94 -5.72 7.67
CA ILE A 236 13.49 -6.94 8.29
C ILE A 236 12.61 -7.38 9.47
N ILE A 237 12.16 -6.45 10.32
CA ILE A 237 11.23 -6.75 11.42
C ILE A 237 9.90 -7.28 10.87
N ALA A 238 9.33 -6.63 9.85
CA ALA A 238 8.09 -7.09 9.22
C ALA A 238 8.24 -8.50 8.63
N ALA A 239 9.34 -8.77 7.93
CA ALA A 239 9.65 -10.09 7.39
C ALA A 239 9.79 -11.15 8.49
N GLY A 240 10.43 -10.81 9.61
CA GLY A 240 10.53 -11.68 10.79
C GLY A 240 9.16 -12.01 11.39
N LEU A 241 8.28 -11.02 11.53
CA LEU A 241 6.90 -11.23 12.00
C LEU A 241 6.10 -12.10 11.03
N GLY A 242 6.16 -11.83 9.73
CA GLY A 242 5.49 -12.62 8.71
C GLY A 242 5.99 -14.06 8.67
N ALA A 243 7.31 -14.27 8.78
CA ALA A 243 7.94 -15.58 8.85
C ALA A 243 7.53 -16.35 10.13
N TRP A 244 7.54 -15.68 11.29
CA TRP A 244 7.01 -16.26 12.53
C TRP A 244 5.56 -16.70 12.33
N ASN A 245 4.71 -15.80 11.82
CA ASN A 245 3.29 -16.10 11.61
C ASN A 245 3.10 -17.29 10.67
N ARG A 246 3.84 -17.34 9.56
CA ARG A 246 3.75 -18.38 8.53
C ARG A 246 4.29 -19.74 8.99
N TRP A 247 5.36 -19.79 9.76
CA TRP A 247 6.01 -21.05 10.13
C TRP A 247 5.59 -21.59 11.50
N TYR A 248 5.08 -20.74 12.39
CA TYR A 248 4.69 -21.17 13.73
C TYR A 248 3.18 -21.14 13.95
N TRP A 249 2.51 -20.02 13.66
CA TRP A 249 1.08 -19.87 13.97
C TRP A 249 0.17 -20.45 12.88
N LEU A 250 0.53 -20.30 11.61
CA LEU A 250 -0.26 -20.84 10.50
C LEU A 250 -0.41 -22.38 10.56
N PRO A 251 0.66 -23.18 10.77
CA PRO A 251 0.51 -24.63 10.88
C PRO A 251 -0.30 -25.06 12.10
N ARG A 252 -0.24 -24.27 13.19
CA ARG A 252 -1.06 -24.51 14.37
C ARG A 252 -2.55 -24.37 14.07
N LEU A 253 -2.94 -23.43 13.20
CA LEU A 253 -4.35 -23.32 12.76
C LEU A 253 -4.82 -24.56 12.00
N ASP A 254 -3.91 -25.36 11.43
CA ASP A 254 -4.22 -26.59 10.73
C ASP A 254 -4.41 -27.80 11.65
N LEU A 255 -3.88 -27.75 12.88
CA LEU A 255 -3.97 -28.83 13.86
C LEU A 255 -5.40 -29.06 14.34
N GLU A 256 -5.76 -30.34 14.46
CA GLU A 256 -6.96 -30.76 15.16
C GLU A 256 -6.74 -30.59 16.66
N HIS A 257 -7.45 -29.63 17.24
CA HIS A 257 -7.38 -29.34 18.66
C HIS A 257 -8.50 -30.06 19.41
N THR A 258 -8.14 -30.69 20.52
CA THR A 258 -9.09 -31.39 21.40
C THR A 258 -9.84 -30.43 22.33
N SER A 259 -9.33 -29.21 22.54
CA SER A 259 -9.92 -28.19 23.40
C SER A 259 -10.22 -26.90 22.64
N ASN A 260 -11.38 -26.29 22.94
CA ASN A 260 -11.78 -25.03 22.32
C ASN A 260 -10.86 -23.86 22.73
N ASP A 261 -10.29 -23.91 23.94
CA ASP A 261 -9.40 -22.87 24.45
C ASP A 261 -8.09 -22.77 23.65
N GLN A 262 -7.52 -23.91 23.22
CA GLN A 262 -6.33 -23.92 22.36
C GLN A 262 -6.62 -23.30 20.99
N VAL A 263 -7.78 -23.61 20.40
CA VAL A 263 -8.20 -23.00 19.12
C VAL A 263 -8.33 -21.49 19.25
N ILE A 264 -8.98 -21.01 20.32
CA ILE A 264 -9.17 -19.57 20.56
C ILE A 264 -7.82 -18.88 20.77
N HIS A 265 -6.92 -19.51 21.53
CA HIS A 265 -5.57 -19.01 21.76
C HIS A 265 -4.78 -18.87 20.45
N ASP A 266 -4.73 -19.91 19.62
CA ASP A 266 -3.91 -19.91 18.41
C ASP A 266 -4.44 -18.94 17.34
N VAL A 267 -5.77 -18.83 17.21
CA VAL A 267 -6.41 -17.80 16.37
C VAL A 267 -6.11 -16.39 16.87
N ARG A 268 -6.15 -16.17 18.19
CA ARG A 268 -5.83 -14.87 18.79
C ARG A 268 -4.37 -14.51 18.53
N MET A 269 -3.45 -15.44 18.73
CA MET A 269 -2.03 -15.19 18.57
C MET A 269 -1.64 -14.94 17.11
N PHE A 270 -2.17 -15.71 16.16
CA PHE A 270 -2.00 -15.41 14.73
C PHE A 270 -2.46 -13.98 14.41
N ARG A 271 -3.64 -13.59 14.90
CA ARG A 271 -4.18 -12.25 14.66
C ARG A 271 -3.34 -11.14 15.32
N ILE A 272 -2.80 -11.38 16.52
CA ILE A 272 -1.91 -10.42 17.19
C ILE A 272 -0.65 -10.21 16.36
N VAL A 273 -0.01 -11.29 15.88
CA VAL A 273 1.18 -11.16 15.02
C VAL A 273 0.85 -10.43 13.72
N LEU A 274 -0.29 -10.74 13.09
CA LEU A 274 -0.76 -10.05 11.89
C LEU A 274 -1.03 -8.55 12.13
N LEU A 275 -1.55 -8.20 13.31
CA LEU A 275 -1.77 -6.81 13.73
C LEU A 275 -0.44 -6.08 13.95
N LEU A 276 0.52 -6.72 14.62
CA LEU A 276 1.87 -6.18 14.78
C LEU A 276 2.53 -5.96 13.41
N GLU A 277 2.44 -6.93 12.51
CA GLU A 277 2.93 -6.82 11.14
C GLU A 277 2.28 -5.62 10.41
N THR A 278 0.96 -5.44 10.54
CA THR A 278 0.25 -4.28 9.97
C THR A 278 0.81 -2.96 10.49
N VAL A 279 1.04 -2.84 11.80
CA VAL A 279 1.60 -1.63 12.41
C VAL A 279 3.01 -1.35 11.87
N VAL A 280 3.87 -2.37 11.83
CA VAL A 280 5.24 -2.25 11.30
C VAL A 280 5.23 -1.87 9.82
N LEU A 281 4.33 -2.43 9.02
CA LEU A 281 4.18 -2.08 7.60
C LEU A 281 3.66 -0.64 7.41
N CYS A 282 2.73 -0.16 8.24
CA CYS A 282 2.33 1.24 8.25
C CYS A 282 3.50 2.18 8.60
N THR A 283 4.36 1.79 9.54
CA THR A 283 5.61 2.50 9.83
C THR A 283 6.54 2.50 8.61
N ALA A 284 6.68 1.38 7.91
CA ALA A 284 7.47 1.30 6.68
C ALA A 284 6.95 2.25 5.59
N LEU A 285 5.63 2.39 5.45
CA LEU A 285 5.01 3.36 4.53
C LEU A 285 5.31 4.81 4.93
N LEU A 286 5.24 5.14 6.23
CA LEU A 286 5.60 6.48 6.75
C LEU A 286 7.06 6.83 6.40
N ILE A 287 8.00 5.93 6.66
CA ILE A 287 9.41 6.13 6.35
C ILE A 287 9.61 6.21 4.83
N ALA A 288 8.95 5.34 4.05
CA ALA A 288 9.05 5.35 2.59
C ALA A 288 8.53 6.66 1.97
N ALA A 289 7.45 7.23 2.49
CA ALA A 289 6.94 8.50 2.04
C ALA A 289 7.89 9.66 2.37
N LYS A 290 8.55 9.63 3.55
CA LYS A 290 9.58 10.62 3.86
C LYS A 290 10.80 10.46 2.96
N LEU A 291 11.23 9.24 2.71
CA LEU A 291 12.32 8.94 1.77
C LEU A 291 12.01 9.45 0.36
N GLY A 292 10.76 9.29 -0.11
CA GLY A 292 10.34 9.68 -1.46
C GLY A 292 10.35 11.20 -1.73
N VAL A 293 10.34 12.04 -0.69
CA VAL A 293 10.50 13.50 -0.81
C VAL A 293 11.91 13.98 -0.43
N THR A 294 12.80 13.07 -0.05
CA THR A 294 14.18 13.38 0.32
C THR A 294 15.08 13.17 -0.88
N MET A 295 15.92 14.15 -1.19
CA MET A 295 16.83 14.09 -2.34
C MET A 295 17.82 12.92 -2.19
N PRO A 296 17.99 12.08 -3.23
CA PRO A 296 18.97 11.00 -3.22
C PRO A 296 20.41 11.52 -3.20
N ALA A 297 21.34 10.68 -2.75
CA ALA A 297 22.77 10.96 -2.87
C ALA A 297 23.17 11.08 -4.35
N GLN A 298 23.99 12.08 -4.68
CA GLN A 298 24.50 12.32 -6.04
C GLN A 298 25.86 11.65 -6.25
#